data_AF-A0A3M6VDT7-F1
#
_entry.id   AF-A0A3M6VDT7-F1
#
_cell.length_a   1.000
_cell.length_b   1.000
_cell.length_c   1.000
_cell.angle_alpha   90.00
_cell.angle_beta   90.00
_cell.angle_gamma   90.00
#
_symmetry.space_group_name_H-M   'P 1'
#
loop_
_entity.id
_entity.type
_entity.pdbx_description
1 polymer ?
#
loop_
_entity_poly.entity_id
_entity_poly.type
_entity_poly.pdbx_seq_one_letter_code
_entity_poly.pdbx_strand_id
1 'polypeptide(L)'
;MRTAAEYRVGGVSLTSPTDENVNTLTSALQDDKGYSESVGSMRVCWSCVDSVYEQIVAGTKYWFNINGCIVMRPEVQDSAMMLEGKCSDTTLESCTPTPYQVQIWEKEWMNMRQVLSITQRNSSGGPDMMTAPNPYACTDQKPSVSGPPNQPNGVQQPTQV
;
A
#
# COMPACT_ATOMS: atom_id res chain seq x y z
N MET A 1 -20.12 -45.80 5.18
CA MET A 1 -20.26 -44.34 4.99
C MET A 1 -19.25 -43.66 5.91
N ARG A 2 -18.20 -43.04 5.37
CA ARG A 2 -17.31 -42.15 6.09
C ARG A 2 -17.18 -40.88 5.25
N THR A 3 -17.82 -39.81 5.68
CA THR A 3 -17.69 -38.48 5.08
C THR A 3 -16.34 -37.93 5.53
N ALA A 4 -15.43 -37.71 4.57
CA ALA A 4 -14.19 -36.99 4.84
C ALA A 4 -14.52 -35.50 4.96
N ALA A 5 -14.19 -34.89 6.10
CA ALA A 5 -14.04 -33.44 6.17
C ALA A 5 -12.79 -33.08 5.37
N GLU A 6 -12.97 -32.43 4.22
CA GLU A 6 -11.84 -31.88 3.47
C GLU A 6 -11.20 -30.75 4.28
N TYR A 7 -10.05 -31.05 4.91
CA TYR A 7 -9.10 -30.03 5.33
C TYR A 7 -8.46 -29.45 4.06
N ARG A 8 -9.12 -28.47 3.44
CA ARG A 8 -8.57 -27.73 2.30
C ARG A 8 -7.54 -26.72 2.81
N VAL A 9 -6.27 -27.10 2.81
CA VAL A 9 -5.19 -26.10 2.72
C VAL A 9 -5.38 -25.44 1.35
N GLY A 10 -5.97 -24.25 1.35
CA GLY A 10 -6.49 -23.60 0.14
C GLY A 10 -5.36 -23.24 -0.83
N GLY A 11 -5.62 -23.38 -2.12
CA GLY A 11 -4.80 -22.74 -3.14
C GLY A 11 -4.78 -21.23 -2.95
N VAL A 12 -3.75 -20.58 -3.47
CA VAL A 12 -3.68 -19.11 -3.49
C VAL A 12 -4.73 -18.57 -4.47
N SER A 13 -5.55 -17.63 -4.05
CA SER A 13 -6.54 -16.95 -4.88
C SER A 13 -6.16 -15.49 -5.09
N LEU A 14 -6.32 -14.97 -6.30
CA LEU A 14 -6.26 -13.53 -6.59
C LEU A 14 -7.62 -12.91 -6.29
N THR A 15 -7.64 -11.82 -5.52
CA THR A 15 -8.83 -11.06 -5.17
C THR A 15 -8.61 -9.58 -5.48
N SER A 16 -9.71 -8.89 -5.81
CA SER A 16 -9.69 -7.43 -5.87
C SER A 16 -9.56 -6.86 -4.45
N PRO A 17 -8.87 -5.72 -4.26
CA PRO A 17 -8.85 -5.04 -2.97
C PRO A 17 -10.27 -4.73 -2.46
N THR A 18 -10.52 -5.02 -1.18
CA THR A 18 -11.79 -4.76 -0.47
C THR A 18 -11.50 -3.96 0.80
N ASP A 19 -12.51 -3.29 1.37
CA ASP A 19 -12.33 -2.54 2.62
C ASP A 19 -11.77 -3.42 3.75
N GLU A 20 -12.18 -4.69 3.80
CA GLU A 20 -11.73 -5.66 4.81
C GLU A 20 -10.24 -5.97 4.68
N ASN A 21 -9.77 -6.31 3.47
CA ASN A 21 -8.36 -6.65 3.28
C ASN A 21 -7.46 -5.40 3.32
N VAL A 22 -7.95 -4.23 2.88
CA VAL A 22 -7.22 -2.96 3.02
C VAL A 22 -7.15 -2.51 4.49
N ASN A 23 -8.18 -2.76 5.30
CA ASN A 23 -8.12 -2.52 6.75
C ASN A 23 -7.10 -3.44 7.42
N THR A 24 -7.01 -4.69 6.99
CA THR A 24 -5.99 -5.66 7.43
C THR A 24 -4.58 -5.16 7.10
N LEU A 25 -4.35 -4.72 5.86
CA LEU A 25 -3.09 -4.09 5.44
C LEU A 25 -2.74 -2.86 6.29
N THR A 26 -3.69 -1.93 6.40
CA THR A 26 -3.50 -0.66 7.12
C THR A 26 -3.12 -0.92 8.57
N SER A 27 -3.91 -1.75 9.26
CA SER A 27 -3.69 -2.06 10.67
C SER A 27 -2.38 -2.83 10.90
N ALA A 28 -2.00 -3.74 9.99
CA ALA A 28 -0.73 -4.45 10.09
C ALA A 28 0.47 -3.50 9.97
N LEU A 29 0.40 -2.53 9.07
CA LEU A 29 1.49 -1.60 8.84
C LEU A 29 1.66 -0.59 9.98
N GLN A 30 0.56 -0.25 10.66
CA GLN A 30 0.53 0.64 11.83
C GLN A 30 1.12 0.01 13.11
N ASP A 31 1.01 -1.32 13.26
CA ASP A 31 1.49 -2.03 14.45
C ASP A 31 2.98 -2.39 14.34
N ASP A 32 3.84 -1.53 14.88
CA ASP A 32 5.30 -1.75 14.88
C ASP A 32 5.72 -3.06 15.56
N LYS A 33 4.92 -3.58 16.51
CA LYS A 33 5.19 -4.84 17.21
C LYS A 33 4.74 -6.07 16.40
N GLY A 34 3.91 -5.86 15.37
CA GLY A 34 3.41 -6.89 14.47
C GLY A 34 4.39 -7.30 13.37
N TYR A 35 5.61 -6.77 13.33
CA TYR A 35 6.59 -7.12 12.29
C TYR A 35 7.41 -8.34 12.70
N SER A 36 7.55 -9.31 11.80
CA SER A 36 8.49 -10.41 12.01
C SER A 36 9.94 -9.91 12.03
N GLU A 37 10.81 -10.60 12.76
CA GLU A 37 12.23 -10.27 12.83
C GLU A 37 12.88 -10.24 11.44
N SER A 38 12.41 -11.08 10.51
CA SER A 38 12.94 -11.17 9.15
C SER A 38 12.65 -9.93 8.29
N VAL A 39 11.70 -9.08 8.67
CA VAL A 39 11.46 -7.79 8.00
C VAL A 39 12.54 -6.76 8.35
N GLY A 40 13.22 -6.94 9.48
CA GLY A 40 14.20 -5.97 9.99
C GLY A 40 13.56 -4.62 10.31
N SER A 41 14.29 -3.55 9.98
CA SER A 41 13.87 -2.16 10.25
C SER A 41 13.00 -1.55 9.15
N MET A 42 12.71 -2.28 8.07
CA MET A 42 11.95 -1.74 6.95
C MET A 42 10.49 -1.52 7.35
N ARG A 43 9.96 -0.33 7.06
CA ARG A 43 8.54 0.01 7.19
C ARG A 43 8.08 0.71 5.92
N VAL A 44 6.84 0.45 5.53
CA VAL A 44 6.25 1.00 4.31
C VAL A 44 4.83 1.46 4.63
N CYS A 45 4.44 2.61 4.09
CA CYS A 45 3.03 3.01 4.02
C CYS A 45 2.50 2.71 2.61
N TRP A 46 1.19 2.48 2.46
CA TRP A 46 0.58 2.26 1.14
C TRP A 46 -0.11 3.53 0.62
N SER A 47 0.02 3.82 -0.67
CA SER A 47 -0.75 4.88 -1.36
C SER A 47 -1.93 4.30 -2.12
N CYS A 48 -1.72 3.14 -2.75
CA CYS A 48 -2.72 2.37 -3.49
C CYS A 48 -2.36 0.87 -3.47
N VAL A 49 -3.33 0.03 -3.83
CA VAL A 49 -3.24 -1.44 -3.84
C VAL A 49 -3.58 -1.95 -5.24
N ASP A 50 -2.60 -2.56 -5.91
CA ASP A 50 -2.75 -3.15 -7.25
C ASP A 50 -3.61 -4.42 -7.20
N SER A 51 -3.28 -5.32 -6.27
CA SER A 51 -3.89 -6.65 -6.16
C SER A 51 -3.62 -7.26 -4.80
N VAL A 52 -4.50 -8.19 -4.41
CA VAL A 52 -4.35 -8.97 -3.19
C VAL A 52 -4.38 -10.45 -3.56
N TYR A 53 -3.42 -11.21 -3.06
CA TYR A 53 -3.50 -12.67 -3.09
C TYR A 53 -3.82 -13.17 -1.70
N GLU A 54 -4.66 -14.19 -1.61
CA GLU A 54 -5.14 -14.74 -0.34
C GLU A 54 -4.94 -16.24 -0.33
N GLN A 55 -4.52 -16.77 0.82
CA GLN A 55 -4.40 -18.20 1.06
C GLN A 55 -4.88 -18.56 2.46
N ILE A 56 -5.89 -19.43 2.52
CA ILE A 56 -6.38 -19.99 3.78
C ILE A 56 -5.47 -21.15 4.20
N VAL A 57 -4.85 -21.00 5.37
CA VAL A 57 -3.97 -21.94 6.05
C VAL A 57 -4.44 -22.11 7.51
N ALA A 58 -3.54 -22.25 8.48
CA ALA A 58 -3.86 -22.08 9.90
C ALA A 58 -4.01 -20.58 10.26
N GLY A 59 -4.94 -19.89 9.61
CA GLY A 59 -5.04 -18.43 9.49
C GLY A 59 -5.13 -18.03 8.02
N THR A 60 -5.11 -16.74 7.70
CA THR A 60 -5.09 -16.25 6.33
C THR A 60 -3.72 -15.62 6.03
N LYS A 61 -3.10 -16.01 4.92
CA LYS A 61 -1.95 -15.31 4.35
C LYS A 61 -2.41 -14.39 3.24
N TYR A 62 -1.96 -13.15 3.30
CA TYR A 62 -2.18 -12.14 2.29
C TYR A 62 -0.86 -11.76 1.63
N TRP A 63 -0.88 -11.52 0.32
CA TRP A 63 0.18 -10.81 -0.39
C TRP A 63 -0.43 -9.58 -1.05
N PHE A 64 -0.17 -8.42 -0.48
CA PHE A 64 -0.61 -7.14 -1.02
C PHE A 64 0.46 -6.61 -1.96
N ASN A 65 0.10 -6.44 -3.23
CA ASN A 65 0.89 -5.67 -4.16
C ASN A 65 0.44 -4.21 -4.06
N ILE A 66 1.31 -3.34 -3.57
CA ILE A 66 1.00 -1.93 -3.31
C ILE A 66 1.99 -1.03 -4.03
N ASN A 67 1.61 0.23 -4.22
CA ASN A 67 2.59 1.31 -4.29
C ASN A 67 2.65 2.01 -2.94
N GLY A 68 3.85 2.41 -2.55
CA GLY A 68 4.08 2.92 -1.21
C GLY A 68 5.42 3.62 -1.04
N CYS A 69 5.62 4.14 0.17
CA CYS A 69 6.82 4.86 0.55
C CYS A 69 7.46 4.21 1.76
N ILE A 70 8.79 4.13 1.76
CA ILE A 70 9.53 3.71 2.96
C ILE A 70 9.35 4.80 4.00
N VAL A 71 8.88 4.40 5.18
CA VAL A 71 8.76 5.28 6.34
C VAL A 71 9.82 4.91 7.36
N MET A 72 10.44 5.92 7.98
CA MET A 72 11.37 5.67 9.08
C MET A 72 10.57 5.45 10.35
N ARG A 73 11.08 4.57 11.23
CA ARG A 73 10.58 4.55 12.60
C ARG A 73 10.89 5.90 13.23
N PRO A 74 9.94 6.53 13.95
CA PRO A 74 10.27 7.69 14.76
C PRO A 74 11.35 7.29 15.78
N GLU A 75 12.44 8.06 15.84
CA GLU A 75 13.54 7.83 16.79
C GLU A 75 13.07 7.95 18.25
N VAL A 76 11.99 8.71 18.45
CA VAL A 76 11.32 8.84 19.74
C VAL A 76 10.27 7.74 19.85
N GLN A 77 10.56 6.74 20.69
CA GLN A 77 9.60 5.70 21.09
C GLN A 77 8.56 6.29 22.04
N ASP A 78 7.77 7.26 21.58
CA ASP A 78 6.50 7.52 22.25
C ASP A 78 5.58 6.34 21.90
N SER A 79 5.08 5.67 22.94
CA SER A 79 4.20 4.50 22.83
C SER A 79 2.88 4.83 22.11
N ALA A 80 2.60 6.11 21.84
CA ALA A 80 1.42 6.58 21.12
C ALA A 80 1.62 6.80 19.60
N MET A 81 2.85 6.77 19.08
CA MET A 81 3.07 7.08 17.66
C MET A 81 2.97 5.81 16.80
N MET A 82 1.78 5.56 16.26
CA MET A 82 1.56 4.50 15.27
C MET A 82 2.30 4.83 13.98
N LEU A 83 2.82 3.82 13.29
CA LEU A 83 3.37 3.98 11.96
C LEU A 83 2.27 4.37 10.97
N GLU A 84 2.63 4.93 9.83
CA GLU A 84 1.66 5.18 8.77
C GLU A 84 1.21 3.85 8.16
N GLY A 85 -0.09 3.56 8.24
CA GLY A 85 -0.70 2.47 7.49
C GLY A 85 -0.84 2.89 6.02
N LYS A 86 -1.77 3.79 5.76
CA LYS A 86 -1.85 4.54 4.50
C LYS A 86 -0.89 5.73 4.56
N CYS A 87 -0.19 6.03 3.47
CA CYS A 87 0.69 7.19 3.39
C CYS A 87 -0.10 8.48 3.61
N SER A 88 0.43 9.33 4.48
CA SER A 88 -0.08 10.69 4.65
C SER A 88 0.25 11.56 3.43
N ASP A 89 -0.48 12.66 3.25
CA ASP A 89 -0.17 13.62 2.18
C ASP A 89 1.27 14.14 2.31
N THR A 90 1.75 14.36 3.54
CA THR A 90 3.14 14.78 3.82
C THR A 90 4.18 13.75 3.38
N THR A 91 3.92 12.46 3.62
CA THR A 91 4.79 11.40 3.10
C THR A 91 4.78 11.37 1.57
N LEU A 92 3.61 11.57 0.94
CA LEU A 92 3.47 11.59 -0.51
C LEU A 92 4.09 12.83 -1.19
N GLU A 93 4.18 13.96 -0.49
CA GLU A 93 4.89 15.15 -0.97
C GLU A 93 6.41 14.95 -1.01
N SER A 94 6.95 14.10 -0.12
CA SER A 94 8.40 13.91 0.05
C SER A 94 8.92 12.60 -0.55
N CYS A 95 8.03 11.70 -0.96
CA CYS A 95 8.37 10.41 -1.53
C CYS A 95 7.55 10.11 -2.78
N THR A 96 8.21 9.58 -3.81
CA THR A 96 7.53 9.01 -4.97
C THR A 96 7.15 7.55 -4.66
N PRO A 97 5.86 7.18 -4.66
CA PRO A 97 5.46 5.81 -4.40
C PRO A 97 6.12 4.83 -5.35
N THR A 98 6.67 3.76 -4.79
CA THR A 98 7.32 2.67 -5.53
C THR A 98 6.61 1.35 -5.21
N PRO A 99 6.68 0.35 -6.11
CA PRO A 99 5.91 -0.87 -5.93
C PRO A 99 6.57 -1.78 -4.87
N TYR A 100 5.76 -2.32 -3.98
CA TYR A 100 6.13 -3.32 -2.98
C TYR A 100 5.19 -4.52 -3.04
N GLN A 101 5.65 -5.63 -2.48
CA GLN A 101 4.82 -6.73 -2.04
C GLN A 101 4.95 -6.85 -0.52
N VAL A 102 3.82 -6.73 0.17
CA VAL A 102 3.73 -6.89 1.62
C VAL A 102 3.03 -8.22 1.91
N GLN A 103 3.71 -9.11 2.60
CA GLN A 103 3.12 -10.37 3.06
C GLN A 103 2.64 -10.24 4.49
N ILE A 104 1.37 -10.54 4.73
CA ILE A 104 0.75 -10.51 6.06
C ILE A 104 0.19 -11.89 6.37
N TRP A 105 0.29 -12.30 7.62
CA TRP A 105 -0.44 -13.45 8.14
C TRP A 105 -1.34 -13.02 9.28
N GLU A 106 -2.57 -13.52 9.27
CA GLU A 106 -3.59 -13.19 10.24
C GLU A 106 -4.27 -14.45 10.77
N LYS A 107 -4.58 -14.43 12.07
CA LYS A 107 -5.54 -15.33 12.71
C LYS A 107 -6.57 -14.47 13.42
N GLU A 108 -7.67 -14.18 12.72
CA GLU A 108 -8.74 -13.33 13.23
C GLU A 108 -9.27 -13.82 14.60
N TRP A 109 -9.51 -15.12 14.74
CA TRP A 109 -9.98 -15.74 15.99
C TRP A 109 -8.99 -15.65 17.17
N MET A 110 -7.72 -15.30 16.93
CA MET A 110 -6.72 -15.03 17.98
C MET A 110 -6.38 -13.54 18.10
N ASN A 111 -6.96 -12.66 17.27
CA ASN A 111 -6.53 -11.27 17.11
C ASN A 111 -5.02 -11.16 16.87
N MET A 112 -4.44 -12.13 16.13
CA MET A 112 -3.02 -12.14 15.82
C MET A 112 -2.82 -11.72 14.36
N ARG A 113 -1.97 -10.73 14.15
CA ARG A 113 -1.57 -10.30 12.81
C ARG A 113 -0.07 -10.06 12.79
N GLN A 114 0.57 -10.45 11.70
CA GLN A 114 2.01 -10.31 11.56
C GLN A 114 2.41 -9.96 10.13
N VAL A 115 3.23 -8.93 9.97
CA VAL A 115 3.93 -8.64 8.71
C VAL A 115 5.09 -9.62 8.59
N LEU A 116 5.04 -10.49 7.59
CA LEU A 116 6.03 -11.53 7.37
C LEU A 116 7.19 -11.02 6.52
N SER A 117 6.93 -10.28 5.45
CA SER A 117 7.95 -9.74 4.56
C SER A 117 7.50 -8.46 3.87
N ILE A 118 8.46 -7.59 3.56
CA ILE A 118 8.29 -6.46 2.64
C ILE A 118 9.37 -6.58 1.57
N THR A 119 8.95 -6.68 0.32
CA THR A 119 9.87 -6.81 -0.81
C THR A 119 9.55 -5.73 -1.84
N GLN A 120 10.54 -4.91 -2.19
CA GLN A 120 10.39 -3.99 -3.30
C GLN A 120 10.22 -4.80 -4.60
N ARG A 121 9.20 -4.47 -5.38
CA ARG A 121 9.00 -5.05 -6.71
C ARG A 121 9.65 -4.14 -7.75
N ASN A 122 9.97 -4.70 -8.91
CA ASN A 122 10.31 -3.87 -10.06
C ASN A 122 9.04 -3.19 -10.57
N SER A 123 9.16 -1.94 -11.03
CA SER A 123 8.08 -1.22 -11.73
C SER A 123 7.80 -1.90 -13.07
N SER A 124 7.00 -2.95 -13.05
CA SER A 124 6.42 -3.50 -14.27
C SER A 124 5.13 -2.72 -14.52
N GLY A 125 5.18 -1.75 -15.44
CA GLY A 125 3.99 -1.12 -16.00
C GLY A 125 3.09 -2.21 -16.57
N GLY A 126 2.05 -2.56 -15.81
CA GLY A 126 1.04 -3.53 -16.20
C GLY A 126 -0.14 -2.78 -16.81
N PRO A 127 -0.71 -3.26 -17.93
CA PRO A 127 -1.73 -2.54 -18.66
C PRO A 127 -3.01 -2.42 -17.83
N ASP A 128 -3.66 -1.27 -17.96
CA ASP A 128 -5.04 -0.99 -17.52
C ASP A 128 -5.97 -2.17 -17.83
N MET A 129 -6.13 -3.09 -16.88
CA MET A 129 -7.16 -4.12 -16.97
C MET A 129 -8.42 -3.52 -16.38
N MET A 130 -9.23 -2.98 -17.30
CA MET A 130 -10.60 -2.54 -17.09
C MET A 130 -11.39 -3.48 -16.17
N THR A 131 -11.65 -3.12 -14.90
CA THR A 131 -12.85 -3.59 -14.18
C THR A 131 -13.11 -2.78 -12.91
N ALA A 132 -14.28 -2.12 -12.87
CA ALA A 132 -14.92 -1.46 -11.72
C ALA A 132 -14.13 -0.33 -11.01
N PRO A 133 -14.80 0.69 -10.43
CA PRO A 133 -14.12 1.66 -9.58
C PRO A 133 -13.68 0.98 -8.28
N ASN A 134 -12.47 0.42 -8.27
CA ASN A 134 -11.79 0.06 -7.03
C ASN A 134 -11.20 1.35 -6.43
N PRO A 135 -11.67 1.84 -5.27
CA PRO A 135 -11.18 3.08 -4.66
C PRO A 135 -9.71 2.98 -4.21
N TYR A 136 -9.14 1.77 -4.19
CA TYR A 136 -7.76 1.50 -3.83
C TYR A 136 -6.84 1.33 -5.04
N ALA A 137 -7.36 1.36 -6.26
CA ALA A 137 -6.57 1.09 -7.46
C ALA A 137 -5.42 2.10 -7.63
N CYS A 138 -4.25 1.59 -8.02
CA CYS A 138 -3.14 2.40 -8.45
C CYS A 138 -3.46 3.00 -9.83
N THR A 139 -3.99 4.21 -9.82
CA THR A 139 -4.03 5.01 -11.06
C THR A 139 -2.65 5.58 -11.30
N ASP A 140 -2.20 5.55 -12.55
CA ASP A 140 -0.95 6.17 -13.02
C ASP A 140 -1.03 7.71 -12.86
N GLN A 141 -1.02 8.19 -11.63
CA GLN A 141 -0.89 9.62 -11.34
C GLN A 141 0.58 9.94 -11.20
N LYS A 142 1.27 10.03 -12.35
CA LYS A 142 2.28 11.07 -12.47
C LYS A 142 1.52 12.40 -12.33
N PRO A 143 1.90 13.31 -11.41
CA PRO A 143 1.45 14.69 -11.51
C PRO A 143 2.00 15.23 -12.83
N SER A 144 1.15 15.27 -13.86
CA SER A 144 1.45 16.06 -15.03
C SER A 144 1.39 17.49 -14.56
N VAL A 145 2.55 18.11 -14.37
CA VAL A 145 2.71 19.56 -14.36
C VAL A 145 2.27 20.09 -15.72
N SER A 146 0.96 20.17 -15.95
CA SER A 146 0.36 21.00 -16.98
C SER A 146 0.19 22.39 -16.37
N GLY A 147 1.30 23.13 -16.29
CA GLY A 147 1.21 24.57 -16.07
C GLY A 147 0.57 25.20 -17.31
N PRO A 148 -0.48 26.02 -17.18
CA PRO A 148 -0.87 26.91 -18.26
C PRO A 148 0.11 28.09 -18.31
N PRO A 149 0.74 28.44 -19.45
CA PRO A 149 1.25 29.79 -19.61
C PRO A 149 0.05 30.70 -19.85
N ASN A 150 -0.53 31.21 -18.76
CA ASN A 150 -1.48 32.31 -18.83
C ASN A 150 -0.68 33.62 -18.85
N GLN A 151 -0.37 34.13 -20.04
CA GLN A 151 0.09 35.51 -20.20
C GLN A 151 -1.13 36.43 -20.35
N PRO A 152 -1.34 37.42 -19.47
CA PRO A 152 -2.21 38.53 -19.77
C PRO A 152 -1.48 39.61 -20.60
N ASN A 153 -2.20 40.10 -21.60
CA ASN A 153 -1.85 41.19 -22.52
C ASN A 153 -1.36 42.48 -21.84
N GLY A 154 -0.35 43.10 -22.46
CA GLY A 154 -0.32 44.53 -22.80
C GLY A 154 -0.26 45.57 -21.66
N VAL A 155 0.93 46.13 -21.43
CA VAL A 155 1.10 47.54 -21.06
C VAL A 155 2.29 48.11 -21.84
N GLN A 156 2.02 49.19 -22.59
CA GLN A 156 2.99 49.96 -23.37
C GLN A 156 4.02 50.64 -22.44
N GLN A 157 5.28 50.64 -22.84
CA GLN A 157 6.36 51.37 -22.18
C GLN A 157 6.56 52.73 -22.88
N PRO A 158 6.78 53.84 -22.15
CA PRO A 158 6.80 55.19 -22.72
C PRO A 158 8.09 55.55 -23.44
N THR A 159 7.93 56.40 -24.45
CA THR A 159 8.95 57.10 -25.24
C THR A 159 9.91 57.88 -24.32
N GLN A 160 11.22 57.71 -24.52
CA GLN A 160 12.26 58.55 -23.91
C GLN A 160 12.64 59.66 -24.90
N VAL A 161 12.94 60.83 -24.31
CA VAL A 161 13.18 62.15 -24.89
C VAL A 161 14.58 62.26 -25.50
#